data_AF-A0A182E130-F1
#
_entry.id   AF-A0A182E130-F1
#
_cell.length_a   1.000
_cell.length_b   1.000
_cell.length_c   1.000
_cell.angle_alpha   90.00
_cell.angle_beta   90.00
_cell.angle_gamma   90.00
#
_symmetry.space_group_name_H-M   'P 1'
#
loop_
_entity.id
_entity.type
_entity.pdbx_description
1 polymer ?
#
loop_
_entity_poly.entity_id
_entity_poly.type
_entity_poly.pdbx_seq_one_letter_code
_entity_poly.pdbx_strand_id
1 'polypeptide(L)'
;MLHRDSRIAWRGREALCESVTSECAILHARLLGACPVGISFMLVLWPYHSKFSIICYKRCHRNLFEAKIVDDDLNSFNYNKVWSGQAFSLKVDEVLVHEKSKYQDILIFRSSTYGNVLALDGIIQCTENDEFTYQEMITHLAMFSHPLPRKVLVIGGGDGAVLREVLKHECVESVTMCEIDEAEHKNEFDVIITDSSDPIGPAKKLFSQTYYGLIKEALTEKGVLSSQGECPWLDLKFIKSLVKHASDLYPRVAYAVGFVPTYPSGQMGYLLCSKDQKQDLTVPLKMLSESEVKRMNLKYYNSDIHRSAFVLPQFIKEDLHPCA
;
A
#
# COMPACT_ATOMS: atom_id res chain seq x y z
N MET A 1 -13.37 -27.51 -1.56
CA MET A 1 -12.65 -27.95 -2.77
C MET A 1 -13.25 -27.22 -3.96
N LEU A 2 -12.51 -26.46 -4.77
CA LEU A 2 -11.10 -26.10 -4.67
C LEU A 2 -10.94 -24.62 -4.31
N HIS A 3 -9.98 -24.31 -3.44
CA HIS A 3 -9.33 -23.00 -3.42
C HIS A 3 -8.04 -23.12 -4.23
N ARG A 4 -7.64 -22.02 -4.89
CA ARG A 4 -6.34 -21.81 -5.52
C ARG A 4 -6.04 -20.33 -5.44
N ASP A 5 -5.29 -19.98 -4.43
CA ASP A 5 -4.95 -18.60 -4.10
C ASP A 5 -3.81 -18.13 -5.02
N SER A 6 -3.89 -16.89 -5.50
CA SER A 6 -3.04 -16.37 -6.58
C SER A 6 -1.65 -16.00 -6.07
N ARG A 7 -0.77 -17.00 -5.94
CA ARG A 7 0.61 -16.81 -5.53
C ARG A 7 1.48 -16.30 -6.69
N ILE A 8 2.13 -15.16 -6.47
CA ILE A 8 3.17 -14.61 -7.35
C ILE A 8 4.46 -14.57 -6.52
N ALA A 9 5.39 -15.48 -6.83
CA ALA A 9 6.70 -15.55 -6.19
C ALA A 9 7.79 -15.11 -7.16
N TRP A 10 8.61 -14.14 -6.74
CA TRP A 10 9.75 -13.67 -7.53
C TRP A 10 11.04 -14.28 -6.98
N ARG A 11 11.85 -14.85 -7.87
CA ARG A 11 13.16 -15.43 -7.51
C ARG A 11 14.23 -14.83 -8.41
N GLY A 12 14.93 -13.81 -7.89
CA GLY A 12 15.71 -12.91 -8.75
C GLY A 12 14.79 -12.09 -9.68
N ARG A 13 15.15 -11.99 -10.96
CA ARG A 13 14.41 -11.18 -11.96
C ARG A 13 13.36 -11.95 -12.79
N GLU A 14 13.06 -13.19 -12.42
CA GLU A 14 12.07 -14.03 -13.10
C GLU A 14 10.86 -14.28 -12.20
N ALA A 15 9.67 -14.18 -12.78
CA ALA A 15 8.40 -14.43 -12.10
C ALA A 15 8.04 -15.92 -12.20
N LEU A 16 7.88 -16.59 -11.04
CA LEU A 16 7.28 -17.91 -10.96
C LEU A 16 5.85 -17.75 -10.46
N CYS A 17 4.90 -17.82 -11.38
CA CYS A 17 3.47 -17.81 -11.06
C CYS A 17 2.85 -19.17 -11.39
N GLU A 18 2.37 -19.87 -10.36
CA GLU A 18 1.78 -21.20 -10.49
C GLU A 18 0.27 -21.14 -10.83
N SER A 19 -0.38 -19.99 -10.61
CA SER A 19 -1.69 -19.68 -11.20
C SER A 19 -2.01 -18.18 -11.19
N VAL A 20 -2.09 -17.58 -12.38
CA VAL A 20 -2.68 -16.26 -12.60
C VAL A 20 -4.20 -16.40 -12.63
N THR A 21 -4.90 -15.79 -11.68
CA THR A 21 -6.32 -15.43 -11.85
C THR A 21 -6.41 -14.21 -12.78
N SER A 22 -7.43 -14.16 -13.63
CA SER A 22 -7.51 -13.17 -14.72
C SER A 22 -7.53 -11.70 -14.26
N GLU A 23 -7.97 -11.45 -13.03
CA GLU A 23 -8.13 -10.11 -12.44
C GLU A 23 -6.76 -9.43 -12.21
N CYS A 24 -5.77 -10.13 -11.63
CA CYS A 24 -4.43 -9.58 -11.40
C CYS A 24 -3.73 -9.14 -12.69
N ALA A 25 -3.89 -9.91 -13.78
CA ALA A 25 -3.28 -9.59 -15.07
C ALA A 25 -3.88 -8.33 -15.72
N ILE A 26 -5.17 -8.05 -15.49
CA ILE A 26 -5.88 -6.91 -16.09
C ILE A 26 -5.47 -5.59 -15.45
N LEU A 27 -5.26 -5.56 -14.13
CA LEU A 27 -4.76 -4.37 -13.42
C LEU A 27 -3.32 -4.04 -13.85
N HIS A 28 -2.44 -5.04 -13.72
CA HIS A 28 -0.99 -4.88 -13.89
C HIS A 28 -0.59 -4.53 -15.34
N ALA A 29 -1.34 -5.03 -16.34
CA ALA A 29 -1.08 -4.76 -17.76
C ALA A 29 -1.70 -3.46 -18.30
N ARG A 30 -2.44 -2.69 -17.50
CA ARG A 30 -3.10 -1.44 -17.93
C ARG A 30 -2.62 -0.19 -17.21
N LEU A 31 -2.17 -0.29 -15.96
CA LEU A 31 -1.58 0.83 -15.23
C LEU A 31 -0.13 1.11 -15.65
N LEU A 32 0.62 0.08 -16.02
CA LEU A 32 2.04 0.21 -16.40
C LEU A 32 2.21 0.34 -17.91
N GLY A 33 2.31 1.58 -18.39
CA GLY A 33 2.75 1.87 -19.76
C GLY A 33 4.08 1.18 -20.08
N ALA A 34 4.15 0.52 -21.25
CA ALA A 34 5.13 -0.53 -21.54
C ALA A 34 6.60 -0.14 -21.23
N CYS A 35 7.19 -0.82 -20.24
CA CYS A 35 8.58 -0.64 -19.85
C CYS A 35 9.53 -1.35 -20.85
N PRO A 36 10.53 -0.66 -21.44
CA PRO A 36 11.39 -1.22 -22.49
C PRO A 36 12.53 -2.09 -21.93
N VAL A 37 12.19 -3.16 -21.22
CA VAL A 37 13.11 -4.25 -20.86
C VAL A 37 12.48 -5.57 -21.29
N GLY A 38 13.23 -6.40 -22.02
CA GLY A 38 12.67 -7.49 -22.82
C GLY A 38 12.05 -8.65 -22.04
N ILE A 39 10.77 -8.53 -21.69
CA ILE A 39 9.93 -9.64 -21.22
C ILE A 39 9.12 -10.16 -22.41
N SER A 40 9.56 -11.27 -23.00
CA SER A 40 8.92 -11.89 -24.17
C SER A 40 7.63 -12.63 -23.79
N PHE A 41 6.54 -11.89 -23.59
CA PHE A 41 5.20 -12.48 -23.56
C PHE A 41 4.84 -13.04 -24.94
N MET A 42 4.78 -14.37 -25.07
CA MET A 42 4.45 -15.05 -26.32
C MET A 42 2.94 -14.95 -26.60
N LEU A 43 2.53 -13.84 -27.23
CA LEU A 43 1.16 -13.57 -27.67
C LEU A 43 0.70 -14.57 -28.75
N VAL A 44 -0.04 -15.60 -28.33
CA VAL A 44 -0.72 -16.51 -29.25
C VAL A 44 -1.98 -15.82 -29.78
N LEU A 45 -1.89 -15.31 -31.00
CA LEU A 45 -3.01 -14.72 -31.74
C LEU A 45 -3.67 -15.77 -32.65
N TRP A 46 -4.97 -16.02 -32.50
CA TRP A 46 -5.86 -16.39 -33.62
C TRP A 46 -7.34 -16.04 -33.29
N PRO A 47 -8.19 -15.59 -34.25
CA PRO A 47 -9.49 -14.97 -33.94
C PRO A 47 -10.72 -15.86 -34.27
N TYR A 48 -11.95 -15.37 -34.04
CA TYR A 48 -13.05 -15.32 -35.04
C TYR A 48 -14.34 -14.56 -34.56
N HIS A 49 -14.73 -13.51 -35.31
CA HIS A 49 -16.09 -12.98 -35.58
C HIS A 49 -17.34 -13.20 -34.65
N SER A 50 -17.96 -12.11 -34.12
CA SER A 50 -19.26 -11.54 -34.61
C SER A 50 -20.15 -10.69 -33.63
N LYS A 51 -20.37 -9.40 -33.98
CA LYS A 51 -21.67 -8.65 -34.07
C LYS A 51 -22.65 -8.39 -32.87
N PHE A 52 -22.80 -7.08 -32.55
CA PHE A 52 -24.04 -6.32 -32.18
C PHE A 52 -24.77 -6.61 -30.82
N SER A 53 -25.56 -5.71 -30.20
CA SER A 53 -26.19 -4.45 -30.65
C SER A 53 -26.51 -3.37 -29.56
N ILE A 54 -26.93 -2.16 -30.03
CA ILE A 54 -27.37 -0.89 -29.36
C ILE A 54 -28.38 -1.07 -28.18
N ILE A 55 -28.68 -0.13 -27.23
CA ILE A 55 -29.00 1.35 -27.19
C ILE A 55 -28.72 1.89 -25.74
N CYS A 56 -28.28 3.11 -25.33
CA CYS A 56 -27.95 4.45 -25.90
C CYS A 56 -28.92 5.66 -25.60
N TYR A 57 -28.78 6.39 -24.47
CA TYR A 57 -29.42 7.70 -24.14
C TYR A 57 -28.61 8.47 -23.04
N LYS A 58 -28.57 9.82 -22.94
CA LYS A 58 -29.08 10.92 -23.77
C LYS A 58 -28.21 12.18 -23.57
N ARG A 59 -27.77 12.85 -24.64
CA ARG A 59 -27.04 14.13 -24.57
C ARG A 59 -27.96 15.26 -24.08
N CYS A 60 -27.62 15.93 -22.98
CA CYS A 60 -28.35 17.08 -22.46
C CYS A 60 -27.47 18.34 -22.43
N HIS A 61 -28.04 19.51 -22.73
CA HIS A 61 -27.31 20.78 -22.78
C HIS A 61 -27.33 21.49 -21.42
N ARG A 62 -26.27 21.34 -20.62
CA ARG A 62 -25.65 22.39 -19.77
C ARG A 62 -24.42 21.84 -19.05
N ASN A 63 -23.48 22.74 -18.72
CA ASN A 63 -22.29 22.40 -17.95
C ASN A 63 -22.66 22.31 -16.47
N LEU A 64 -22.57 21.10 -15.90
CA LEU A 64 -22.20 20.80 -14.51
C LEU A 64 -22.32 19.28 -14.31
N PHE A 65 -21.23 18.64 -13.90
CA PHE A 65 -21.32 17.32 -13.29
C PHE A 65 -21.65 17.54 -11.81
N GLU A 66 -22.93 17.45 -11.43
CA GLU A 66 -23.26 17.17 -10.04
C GLU A 66 -22.74 15.77 -9.71
N ALA A 67 -21.83 15.69 -8.73
CA ALA A 67 -21.49 14.43 -8.12
C ALA A 67 -22.72 13.93 -7.37
N LYS A 68 -23.45 12.98 -7.96
CA LYS A 68 -24.50 12.26 -7.24
C LYS A 68 -23.87 11.51 -6.08
N ILE A 69 -24.10 11.99 -4.87
CA ILE A 69 -24.01 11.15 -3.67
C ILE A 69 -25.03 10.03 -3.87
N VAL A 70 -24.54 8.79 -4.01
CA VAL A 70 -25.39 7.59 -4.08
C VAL A 70 -25.61 7.12 -2.64
N ASP A 71 -26.45 7.87 -1.92
CA ASP A 71 -27.11 7.35 -0.72
C ASP A 71 -28.18 6.34 -1.17
N ASP A 72 -27.81 5.06 -1.20
CA ASP A 72 -28.76 3.93 -1.24
C ASP A 72 -28.17 2.74 -0.44
N ASP A 73 -28.78 2.50 0.72
CA ASP A 73 -28.66 1.36 1.64
C ASP A 73 -27.26 0.95 2.19
N LEU A 74 -26.86 1.60 3.30
CA LEU A 74 -25.71 1.20 4.14
C LEU A 74 -26.09 0.99 5.63
N ASN A 75 -27.08 0.13 5.88
CA ASN A 75 -27.52 -0.25 7.23
C ASN A 75 -26.59 -1.26 7.97
N SER A 76 -25.27 -1.15 7.80
CA SER A 76 -24.28 -1.69 8.77
C SER A 76 -22.92 -1.02 8.62
N PHE A 77 -22.39 -0.45 9.71
CA PHE A 77 -21.19 0.39 9.78
C PHE A 77 -21.20 1.64 8.86
N ASN A 78 -21.22 2.83 9.48
CA ASN A 78 -21.22 4.10 8.77
C ASN A 78 -19.78 4.53 8.43
N TYR A 79 -19.46 4.54 7.13
CA TYR A 79 -18.16 4.91 6.56
C TYR A 79 -17.74 6.34 6.94
N ASN A 80 -18.70 7.25 7.17
CA ASN A 80 -18.50 8.68 7.42
C ASN A 80 -17.94 9.02 8.82
N LYS A 81 -17.04 8.20 9.40
CA LYS A 81 -16.48 8.43 10.74
C LYS A 81 -14.98 8.69 10.83
N VAL A 82 -14.15 8.14 9.94
CA VAL A 82 -12.68 8.32 10.03
C VAL A 82 -12.31 9.78 9.73
N TRP A 83 -12.90 10.38 8.68
CA TRP A 83 -12.73 11.78 8.31
C TRP A 83 -14.07 12.52 8.20
N SER A 84 -14.91 12.40 9.24
CA SER A 84 -16.26 12.99 9.24
C SER A 84 -16.25 14.51 9.03
N GLY A 85 -17.00 15.01 8.05
CA GLY A 85 -17.12 16.45 7.77
C GLY A 85 -16.08 17.04 6.81
N GLN A 86 -15.16 16.24 6.26
CA GLN A 86 -14.22 16.67 5.22
C GLN A 86 -14.27 15.73 3.99
N ALA A 87 -13.91 16.26 2.82
CA ALA A 87 -13.77 15.50 1.59
C ALA A 87 -12.65 16.08 0.73
N PHE A 88 -11.90 15.20 0.05
CA PHE A 88 -11.00 15.58 -1.04
C PHE A 88 -11.69 15.30 -2.39
N SER A 89 -11.31 16.00 -3.46
CA SER A 89 -11.97 15.85 -4.76
C SER A 89 -11.01 16.14 -5.92
N LEU A 90 -10.96 15.20 -6.86
CA LEU A 90 -10.20 15.32 -8.10
C LEU A 90 -11.13 15.57 -9.27
N LYS A 91 -10.76 16.47 -10.18
CA LYS A 91 -11.48 16.67 -11.43
C LYS A 91 -11.20 15.50 -12.37
N VAL A 92 -12.26 14.78 -12.75
CA VAL A 92 -12.22 13.67 -13.72
C VAL A 92 -12.20 14.23 -15.14
N ASP A 93 -11.35 13.64 -16.00
CA ASP A 93 -11.36 13.86 -17.45
C ASP A 93 -11.92 12.65 -18.21
N GLU A 94 -11.61 11.42 -17.78
CA GLU A 94 -12.08 10.18 -18.39
C GLU A 94 -12.20 9.06 -17.34
N VAL A 95 -13.30 8.30 -17.34
CA VAL A 95 -13.40 7.04 -16.54
C VAL A 95 -12.89 5.89 -17.40
N LEU A 96 -11.94 5.12 -16.88
CA LEU A 96 -11.20 4.07 -17.60
C LEU A 96 -11.72 2.67 -17.27
N VAL A 97 -12.08 2.45 -16.00
CA VAL A 97 -12.73 1.23 -15.48
C VAL A 97 -13.72 1.67 -14.40
N HIS A 98 -14.93 1.11 -14.40
CA HIS A 98 -15.79 1.10 -13.22
C HIS A 98 -16.51 -0.25 -13.15
N GLU A 99 -16.07 -1.11 -12.24
CA GLU A 99 -16.51 -2.51 -12.15
C GLU A 99 -16.65 -2.92 -10.67
N LYS A 100 -17.73 -3.61 -10.33
CA LYS A 100 -17.93 -4.16 -8.98
C LYS A 100 -17.43 -5.59 -8.91
N SER A 101 -16.34 -5.81 -8.18
CA SER A 101 -15.78 -7.14 -7.96
C SER A 101 -16.58 -7.94 -6.92
N LYS A 102 -16.15 -9.18 -6.64
CA LYS A 102 -16.67 -9.98 -5.53
C LYS A 102 -16.45 -9.35 -4.14
N TYR A 103 -15.46 -8.46 -4.00
CA TYR A 103 -14.99 -7.97 -2.70
C TYR A 103 -15.24 -6.47 -2.46
N GLN A 104 -15.13 -5.65 -3.51
CA GLN A 104 -15.14 -4.18 -3.46
C GLN A 104 -15.53 -3.57 -4.82
N ASP A 105 -16.04 -2.34 -4.82
CA ASP A 105 -16.21 -1.51 -6.02
C ASP A 105 -14.84 -0.99 -6.51
N ILE A 106 -14.54 -1.10 -7.80
CA ILE A 106 -13.25 -0.72 -8.39
C ILE A 106 -13.47 0.39 -9.41
N LEU A 107 -12.91 1.56 -9.14
CA LEU A 107 -12.95 2.73 -10.02
C LEU A 107 -11.53 3.14 -10.42
N ILE A 108 -11.28 3.20 -11.72
CA ILE A 108 -10.05 3.76 -12.29
C ILE A 108 -10.43 4.90 -13.25
N PHE A 109 -9.87 6.09 -13.03
CA PHE A 109 -10.15 7.26 -13.85
C PHE A 109 -8.89 8.09 -14.10
N ARG A 110 -8.85 8.81 -15.23
CA ARG A 110 -7.85 9.85 -15.47
C ARG A 110 -8.38 11.17 -14.91
N SER A 111 -7.58 11.78 -14.04
CA SER A 111 -7.81 13.10 -13.49
C SER A 111 -7.08 14.18 -14.30
N SER A 112 -7.52 15.44 -14.20
CA SER A 112 -6.90 16.54 -14.95
C SER A 112 -5.48 16.90 -14.52
N THR A 113 -5.06 16.52 -13.30
CA THR A 113 -3.79 17.00 -12.70
C THR A 113 -3.04 15.98 -11.86
N TYR A 114 -3.61 14.80 -11.56
CA TYR A 114 -2.97 13.74 -10.77
C TYR A 114 -2.67 12.47 -11.59
N GLY A 115 -2.85 12.52 -12.91
CA GLY A 115 -2.74 11.36 -13.79
C GLY A 115 -3.90 10.39 -13.61
N ASN A 116 -3.64 9.10 -13.86
CA ASN A 116 -4.56 8.02 -13.53
C ASN A 116 -4.65 7.83 -12.01
N VAL A 117 -5.86 7.50 -11.53
CA VAL A 117 -6.24 7.35 -10.13
C VAL A 117 -6.92 6.01 -9.94
N LEU A 118 -6.51 5.25 -8.92
CA LEU A 118 -7.21 4.05 -8.43
C LEU A 118 -8.01 4.41 -7.18
N ALA A 119 -9.28 4.04 -7.15
CA ALA A 119 -10.12 4.08 -5.96
C ALA A 119 -10.85 2.75 -5.75
N LEU A 120 -10.97 2.34 -4.49
CA LEU A 120 -11.64 1.12 -4.04
C LEU A 120 -12.71 1.49 -3.02
N ASP A 121 -13.95 1.02 -3.19
CA ASP A 121 -15.12 1.42 -2.40
C ASP A 121 -15.26 2.95 -2.18
N GLY A 122 -14.85 3.73 -3.20
CA GLY A 122 -14.87 5.20 -3.20
C GLY A 122 -13.65 5.89 -2.55
N ILE A 123 -12.71 5.13 -1.96
CA ILE A 123 -11.51 5.63 -1.29
C ILE A 123 -10.33 5.60 -2.25
N ILE A 124 -9.65 6.73 -2.46
CA ILE A 124 -8.45 6.82 -3.31
C ILE A 124 -7.31 6.00 -2.69
N GLN A 125 -6.78 5.03 -3.45
CA GLN A 125 -5.66 4.19 -3.03
C GLN A 125 -4.32 4.76 -3.50
N CYS A 126 -4.25 5.28 -4.73
CA CYS A 126 -3.05 5.91 -5.29
C CYS A 126 -3.35 6.81 -6.50
N THR A 127 -2.42 7.73 -6.79
CA THR A 127 -2.37 8.48 -8.06
C THR A 127 -0.97 8.48 -8.64
N GLU A 128 -0.84 8.53 -9.98
CA GLU A 128 0.46 8.59 -10.66
C GLU A 128 1.32 9.82 -10.26
N ASN A 129 0.68 10.88 -9.75
CA ASN A 129 1.34 12.12 -9.38
C ASN A 129 1.95 12.13 -7.98
N ASP A 130 1.51 11.27 -7.05
CA ASP A 130 1.99 11.31 -5.66
C ASP A 130 2.22 9.94 -4.98
N GLU A 131 1.91 8.80 -5.62
CA GLU A 131 2.16 7.44 -5.09
C GLU A 131 3.56 7.27 -4.47
N PHE A 132 4.60 7.73 -5.16
CA PHE A 132 5.98 7.61 -4.71
C PHE A 132 6.24 8.13 -3.29
N THR A 133 5.43 9.07 -2.78
CA THR A 133 5.57 9.59 -1.41
C THR A 133 5.24 8.53 -0.35
N TYR A 134 4.21 7.70 -0.59
CA TYR A 134 3.82 6.60 0.27
C TYR A 134 4.63 5.34 -0.04
N GLN A 135 4.67 4.92 -1.31
CA GLN A 135 5.37 3.71 -1.77
C GLN A 135 6.86 3.70 -1.40
N GLU A 136 7.60 4.81 -1.59
CA GLU A 136 9.01 4.88 -1.18
C GLU A 136 9.12 4.84 0.35
N MET A 137 8.26 5.55 1.10
CA MET A 137 8.34 5.61 2.56
C MET A 137 8.03 4.27 3.23
N ILE A 138 6.86 3.68 2.97
CA ILE A 138 6.45 2.42 3.63
C ILE A 138 7.48 1.31 3.39
N THR A 139 8.07 1.27 2.20
CA THR A 139 9.12 0.33 1.82
C THR A 139 10.46 0.66 2.49
N HIS A 140 10.99 1.87 2.28
CA HIS A 140 12.38 2.20 2.60
C HIS A 140 12.60 2.47 4.10
N LEU A 141 11.56 2.85 4.84
CA LEU A 141 11.57 2.90 6.30
C LEU A 141 11.95 1.54 6.92
N ALA A 142 11.37 0.42 6.45
CA ALA A 142 11.79 -0.92 6.89
C ALA A 142 13.10 -1.38 6.24
N MET A 143 13.24 -1.26 4.92
CA MET A 143 14.36 -1.85 4.18
C MET A 143 15.73 -1.28 4.59
N PHE A 144 15.81 0.01 4.95
CA PHE A 144 17.05 0.59 5.49
C PHE A 144 17.18 0.50 7.02
N SER A 145 16.17 -0.02 7.72
CA SER A 145 16.24 -0.37 9.14
C SER A 145 16.69 -1.81 9.38
N HIS A 146 16.72 -2.66 8.35
CA HIS A 146 17.26 -4.02 8.43
C HIS A 146 18.69 -4.08 7.84
N PRO A 147 19.66 -4.79 8.47
CA PRO A 147 21.07 -4.73 8.04
C PRO A 147 21.34 -5.42 6.69
N LEU A 148 20.52 -6.39 6.28
CA LEU A 148 20.62 -7.07 4.97
C LEU A 148 19.29 -7.77 4.63
N PRO A 149 18.27 -7.07 4.12
CA PRO A 149 16.97 -7.67 3.80
C PRO A 149 17.02 -8.50 2.51
N ARG A 150 17.03 -9.84 2.64
CA ARG A 150 17.10 -10.78 1.50
C ARG A 150 15.73 -11.35 1.16
N LYS A 151 14.92 -11.66 2.17
CA LYS A 151 13.56 -12.17 2.05
C LYS A 151 12.54 -11.12 2.48
N VAL A 152 11.64 -10.74 1.59
CA VAL A 152 10.60 -9.73 1.85
C VAL A 152 9.21 -10.31 1.61
N LEU A 153 8.27 -10.05 2.53
CA LEU A 153 6.84 -10.27 2.33
C LEU A 153 6.14 -8.92 2.16
N VAL A 154 5.27 -8.81 1.16
CA VAL A 154 4.30 -7.72 1.02
C VAL A 154 2.90 -8.30 1.24
N ILE A 155 2.13 -7.72 2.14
CA ILE A 155 0.74 -8.08 2.43
C ILE A 155 -0.13 -6.94 1.92
N GLY A 156 -1.05 -7.24 0.99
CA GLY A 156 -1.71 -6.22 0.17
C GLY A 156 -0.78 -5.68 -0.93
N GLY A 157 -0.90 -4.39 -1.25
CA GLY A 157 -0.10 -3.72 -2.29
C GLY A 157 -0.39 -4.18 -3.72
N GLY A 158 -1.64 -4.57 -4.01
CA GLY A 158 -2.07 -5.18 -5.28
C GLY A 158 -1.91 -4.34 -6.56
N ASP A 159 -1.59 -3.05 -6.46
CA ASP A 159 -1.12 -2.21 -7.56
C ASP A 159 0.34 -2.53 -8.01
N GLY A 160 1.11 -3.19 -7.13
CA GLY A 160 2.47 -3.65 -7.38
C GLY A 160 3.57 -2.62 -7.13
N ALA A 161 3.26 -1.40 -6.68
CA ALA A 161 4.24 -0.34 -6.56
C ALA A 161 5.15 -0.47 -5.32
N VAL A 162 4.70 -1.07 -4.21
CA VAL A 162 5.61 -1.47 -3.11
C VAL A 162 6.62 -2.53 -3.59
N LEU A 163 6.19 -3.51 -4.38
CA LEU A 163 7.08 -4.50 -4.99
C LEU A 163 8.13 -3.84 -5.91
N ARG A 164 7.73 -2.83 -6.70
CA ARG A 164 8.64 -2.00 -7.52
C ARG A 164 9.72 -1.32 -6.68
N GLU A 165 9.37 -0.82 -5.49
CA GLU A 165 10.32 -0.18 -4.57
C GLU A 165 11.22 -1.19 -3.85
N VAL A 166 10.71 -2.35 -3.45
CA VAL A 166 11.50 -3.43 -2.84
C VAL A 166 12.58 -3.92 -3.81
N LEU A 167 12.24 -4.11 -5.09
CA LEU A 167 13.15 -4.62 -6.12
C LEU A 167 14.28 -3.65 -6.51
N LYS A 168 14.31 -2.42 -5.97
CA LYS A 168 15.47 -1.50 -6.06
C LYS A 168 16.64 -1.91 -5.16
N HIS A 169 16.42 -2.81 -4.19
CA HIS A 169 17.43 -3.26 -3.25
C HIS A 169 18.15 -4.52 -3.76
N GLU A 170 19.38 -4.36 -4.26
CA GLU A 170 20.22 -5.43 -4.85
C GLU A 170 20.52 -6.63 -3.93
N CYS A 171 20.22 -6.53 -2.64
CA CYS A 171 20.38 -7.63 -1.68
C CYS A 171 19.14 -8.55 -1.55
N VAL A 172 18.02 -8.18 -2.18
CA VAL A 172 16.78 -8.97 -2.17
C VAL A 172 16.93 -10.18 -3.10
N GLU A 173 16.69 -11.37 -2.55
CA GLU A 173 16.77 -12.65 -3.25
C GLU A 173 15.39 -13.19 -3.63
N SER A 174 14.37 -12.89 -2.82
CA SER A 174 12.97 -13.26 -3.08
C SER A 174 11.99 -12.27 -2.45
N VAL A 175 10.94 -11.94 -3.19
CA VAL A 175 9.75 -11.24 -2.67
C VAL A 175 8.53 -12.13 -2.83
N THR A 176 7.79 -12.29 -1.74
CA THR A 176 6.45 -12.90 -1.72
C THR A 176 5.42 -11.78 -1.63
N MET A 177 4.38 -11.80 -2.46
CA MET A 177 3.23 -10.90 -2.35
C MET A 177 1.99 -11.71 -1.97
N CYS A 178 1.25 -11.24 -0.96
CA CYS A 178 0.17 -11.98 -0.32
C CYS A 178 -1.11 -11.15 -0.24
N GLU A 179 -2.11 -11.55 -1.02
CA GLU A 179 -3.48 -11.06 -0.92
C GLU A 179 -4.34 -12.08 -0.16
N ILE A 180 -4.33 -11.96 1.18
CA ILE A 180 -5.18 -12.73 2.11
C ILE A 180 -5.00 -14.27 2.02
N ASP A 181 -3.77 -14.78 2.20
CA ASP A 181 -3.48 -16.23 2.38
C ASP A 181 -3.65 -16.65 3.87
N GLU A 182 -3.98 -17.93 4.12
CA GLU A 182 -4.05 -18.55 5.46
C GLU A 182 -2.72 -19.23 5.87
N ALA A 183 -1.67 -19.14 5.04
CA ALA A 183 -0.38 -19.80 5.24
C ALA A 183 0.35 -19.41 6.54
N GLU A 184 0.70 -20.40 7.37
CA GLU A 184 1.59 -20.22 8.54
C GLU A 184 3.06 -20.05 8.12
N HIS A 185 3.56 -18.81 8.16
CA HIS A 185 4.98 -18.49 8.01
C HIS A 185 5.66 -18.29 9.37
N LYS A 186 6.85 -18.88 9.59
CA LYS A 186 7.62 -18.75 10.85
C LYS A 186 9.12 -18.59 10.60
N ASN A 187 9.72 -17.57 11.20
CA ASN A 187 11.14 -17.20 11.11
C ASN A 187 11.69 -17.21 9.66
N GLU A 188 10.93 -16.60 8.75
CA GLU A 188 11.17 -16.66 7.31
C GLU A 188 11.59 -15.32 6.69
N PHE A 189 10.96 -14.21 7.06
CA PHE A 189 11.15 -12.92 6.37
C PHE A 189 12.02 -11.94 7.14
N ASP A 190 12.95 -11.29 6.44
CA ASP A 190 13.80 -10.23 7.00
C ASP A 190 13.03 -8.91 7.14
N VAL A 191 12.15 -8.64 6.17
CA VAL A 191 11.24 -7.49 6.17
C VAL A 191 9.84 -7.97 5.82
N ILE A 192 8.84 -7.45 6.54
CA ILE A 192 7.43 -7.56 6.16
C ILE A 192 6.88 -6.14 5.98
N ILE A 193 6.15 -5.93 4.89
CA ILE A 193 5.43 -4.68 4.61
C ILE A 193 3.94 -4.99 4.57
N THR A 194 3.16 -4.29 5.39
CA THR A 194 1.69 -4.35 5.40
C THR A 194 1.16 -3.11 4.69
N ASP A 195 0.89 -3.26 3.40
CA ASP A 195 0.35 -2.23 2.52
C ASP A 195 -1.16 -2.45 2.33
N SER A 196 -1.92 -2.03 3.33
CA SER A 196 -3.36 -2.23 3.41
C SER A 196 -4.14 -0.93 3.35
N SER A 197 -5.34 -1.00 2.80
CA SER A 197 -6.37 0.03 2.99
C SER A 197 -6.75 0.20 4.47
N ASP A 198 -7.50 1.28 4.75
CA ASP A 198 -8.04 1.66 6.06
C ASP A 198 -8.68 0.48 6.82
N PRO A 199 -8.81 0.52 8.17
CA PRO A 199 -9.35 -0.55 9.03
C PRO A 199 -10.88 -0.82 8.89
N ILE A 200 -11.40 -0.77 7.66
CA ILE A 200 -12.76 -1.03 7.22
C ILE A 200 -12.84 -2.48 6.68
N GLY A 201 -14.04 -3.09 6.74
CA GLY A 201 -14.31 -4.39 6.13
C GLY A 201 -13.28 -5.49 6.52
N PRO A 202 -12.62 -6.15 5.53
CA PRO A 202 -11.66 -7.22 5.80
C PRO A 202 -10.33 -6.73 6.43
N ALA A 203 -9.86 -5.55 6.03
CA ALA A 203 -8.55 -5.00 6.43
C ALA A 203 -8.46 -4.76 7.95
N LYS A 204 -9.59 -4.54 8.63
CA LYS A 204 -9.68 -4.39 10.10
C LYS A 204 -8.93 -5.45 10.92
N LYS A 205 -8.79 -6.69 10.41
CA LYS A 205 -8.03 -7.75 11.09
C LYS A 205 -6.53 -7.45 11.19
N LEU A 206 -5.97 -6.73 10.21
CA LEU A 206 -4.55 -6.39 10.09
C LEU A 206 -4.08 -5.38 11.16
N PHE A 207 -5.03 -4.77 11.89
CA PHE A 207 -4.75 -3.81 12.97
C PHE A 207 -4.91 -4.43 14.38
N SER A 208 -5.07 -5.76 14.46
CA SER A 208 -5.26 -6.49 15.72
C SER A 208 -3.94 -6.95 16.34
N GLN A 209 -3.86 -7.01 17.68
CA GLN A 209 -2.70 -7.56 18.38
C GLN A 209 -2.37 -9.00 17.93
N THR A 210 -3.38 -9.82 17.61
CA THR A 210 -3.21 -11.16 17.04
C THR A 210 -2.43 -11.13 15.72
N TYR A 211 -2.77 -10.22 14.81
CA TYR A 211 -2.04 -10.07 13.54
C TYR A 211 -0.58 -9.67 13.77
N TYR A 212 -0.34 -8.65 14.61
CA TYR A 212 1.03 -8.23 14.95
C TYR A 212 1.85 -9.36 15.60
N GLY A 213 1.20 -10.29 16.30
CA GLY A 213 1.78 -11.54 16.80
C GLY A 213 2.17 -12.54 15.69
N LEU A 214 1.28 -12.78 14.72
CA LEU A 214 1.57 -13.63 13.56
C LEU A 214 2.75 -13.08 12.73
N ILE A 215 2.78 -11.76 12.51
CA ILE A 215 3.91 -11.09 11.86
C ILE A 215 5.22 -11.28 12.66
N LYS A 216 5.14 -11.25 14.00
CA LYS A 216 6.31 -11.49 14.87
C LYS A 216 6.83 -12.93 14.79
N GLU A 217 5.95 -13.91 14.58
CA GLU A 217 6.35 -15.29 14.28
C GLU A 217 6.98 -15.41 12.88
N ALA A 218 6.39 -14.76 11.86
CA ALA A 218 6.87 -14.83 10.48
C ALA A 218 8.22 -14.13 10.23
N LEU A 219 8.52 -13.04 10.94
CA LEU A 219 9.80 -12.33 10.86
C LEU A 219 10.98 -13.17 11.38
N THR A 220 12.19 -12.96 10.85
CA THR A 220 13.45 -13.52 11.40
C THR A 220 13.82 -12.88 12.75
N GLU A 221 14.88 -13.34 13.42
CA GLU A 221 15.34 -12.79 14.72
C GLU A 221 15.62 -11.27 14.69
N LYS A 222 16.07 -10.74 13.55
CA LYS A 222 16.33 -9.30 13.33
C LYS A 222 15.21 -8.58 12.59
N GLY A 223 14.17 -9.30 12.20
CA GLY A 223 13.23 -8.84 11.20
C GLY A 223 12.51 -7.55 11.57
N VAL A 224 12.19 -6.76 10.54
CA VAL A 224 11.53 -5.45 10.64
C VAL A 224 10.17 -5.48 9.94
N LEU A 225 9.13 -4.99 10.62
CA LEU A 225 7.83 -4.64 10.03
C LEU A 225 7.80 -3.15 9.68
N SER A 226 7.18 -2.81 8.55
CA SER A 226 6.55 -1.51 8.31
C SER A 226 5.09 -1.74 7.90
N SER A 227 4.16 -1.03 8.53
CA SER A 227 2.72 -1.11 8.26
C SER A 227 2.17 0.28 7.99
N GLN A 228 1.14 0.37 7.15
CA GLN A 228 0.18 1.48 7.19
C GLN A 228 -0.23 1.71 8.67
N GLY A 229 -0.24 2.96 9.09
CA GLY A 229 -0.43 3.36 10.49
C GLY A 229 -1.40 4.53 10.68
N GLU A 230 -2.38 4.68 9.78
CA GLU A 230 -3.42 5.74 9.78
C GLU A 230 -2.92 7.19 9.82
N CYS A 231 -3.84 8.15 9.65
CA CYS A 231 -3.52 9.58 9.76
C CYS A 231 -3.73 10.09 11.21
N PRO A 232 -2.69 10.62 11.90
CA PRO A 232 -2.78 11.05 13.30
C PRO A 232 -3.58 12.35 13.51
N TRP A 233 -3.98 13.02 12.43
CA TRP A 233 -4.95 14.11 12.47
C TRP A 233 -6.41 13.63 12.54
N LEU A 234 -6.66 12.33 12.36
CA LEU A 234 -8.01 11.75 12.27
C LEU A 234 -8.35 10.85 13.46
N ASP A 235 -7.57 9.80 13.72
CA ASP A 235 -7.77 8.94 14.90
C ASP A 235 -6.47 8.61 15.66
N LEU A 236 -5.93 9.62 16.34
CA LEU A 236 -4.79 9.48 17.25
C LEU A 236 -5.06 8.46 18.38
N LYS A 237 -6.32 8.19 18.76
CA LYS A 237 -6.68 7.22 19.80
C LYS A 237 -6.55 5.78 19.31
N PHE A 238 -6.97 5.53 18.07
CA PHE A 238 -6.69 4.27 17.37
C PHE A 238 -5.19 4.06 17.22
N ILE A 239 -4.45 5.08 16.76
CA ILE A 239 -2.99 4.99 16.58
C ILE A 239 -2.26 4.74 17.91
N LYS A 240 -2.65 5.42 19.00
CA LYS A 240 -2.15 5.15 20.36
C LYS A 240 -2.42 3.70 20.81
N SER A 241 -3.56 3.14 20.42
CA SER A 241 -3.90 1.74 20.69
C SER A 241 -3.08 0.77 19.82
N LEU A 242 -2.86 1.09 18.55
CA LEU A 242 -2.06 0.32 17.59
C LEU A 242 -0.58 0.27 18.01
N VAL A 243 0.01 1.43 18.31
CA VAL A 243 1.37 1.56 18.87
C VAL A 243 1.51 0.79 20.17
N LYS A 244 0.48 0.79 21.05
CA LYS A 244 0.48 -0.04 22.26
C LYS A 244 0.44 -1.54 21.95
N HIS A 245 -0.47 -2.01 21.08
CA HIS A 245 -0.54 -3.44 20.72
C HIS A 245 0.79 -3.95 20.15
N ALA A 246 1.48 -3.14 19.36
CA ALA A 246 2.82 -3.44 18.88
C ALA A 246 3.87 -3.41 20.00
N SER A 247 3.84 -2.40 20.90
CA SER A 247 4.81 -2.26 22.00
C SER A 247 4.70 -3.37 23.05
N ASP A 248 3.50 -3.92 23.24
CA ASP A 248 3.26 -5.11 24.07
C ASP A 248 3.85 -6.41 23.46
N LEU A 249 4.30 -6.36 22.19
CA LEU A 249 4.81 -7.52 21.44
C LEU A 249 6.28 -7.39 21.01
N TYR A 250 6.72 -6.22 20.56
CA TYR A 250 8.04 -6.00 19.95
C TYR A 250 8.96 -5.20 20.89
N PRO A 251 10.25 -5.57 21.03
CA PRO A 251 11.19 -4.83 21.88
C PRO A 251 11.50 -3.42 21.35
N ARG A 252 11.30 -3.17 20.05
CA ARG A 252 11.45 -1.86 19.40
C ARG A 252 10.24 -1.58 18.52
N VAL A 253 9.63 -0.43 18.75
CA VAL A 253 8.50 0.12 17.99
C VAL A 253 8.75 1.61 17.78
N ALA A 254 8.43 2.12 16.60
CA ALA A 254 8.49 3.55 16.29
C ALA A 254 7.36 3.93 15.33
N TYR A 255 6.89 5.17 15.42
CA TYR A 255 5.84 5.70 14.56
C TYR A 255 6.38 6.87 13.75
N ALA A 256 6.27 6.80 12.44
CA ALA A 256 6.68 7.83 11.49
C ALA A 256 5.46 8.45 10.80
N VAL A 257 5.62 9.65 10.23
CA VAL A 257 4.63 10.31 9.37
C VAL A 257 5.26 10.79 8.06
N GLY A 258 4.48 10.81 6.98
CA GLY A 258 4.87 11.37 5.69
C GLY A 258 3.69 12.04 4.98
N PHE A 259 3.99 12.91 4.03
CA PHE A 259 2.96 13.61 3.24
C PHE A 259 2.50 12.75 2.08
N VAL A 260 1.18 12.62 1.90
CA VAL A 260 0.55 11.93 0.77
C VAL A 260 -0.66 12.79 0.34
N PRO A 261 -0.50 13.72 -0.61
CA PRO A 261 -1.48 14.77 -0.90
C PRO A 261 -2.93 14.30 -1.16
N THR A 262 -3.14 13.17 -1.83
CA THR A 262 -4.51 12.65 -2.07
C THR A 262 -5.13 11.86 -0.93
N TYR A 263 -4.39 11.55 0.14
CA TYR A 263 -4.92 10.82 1.29
C TYR A 263 -5.65 11.76 2.27
N PRO A 264 -6.54 11.22 3.13
CA PRO A 264 -7.25 11.99 4.16
C PRO A 264 -6.31 12.85 5.02
N SER A 265 -6.54 14.17 5.00
CA SER A 265 -5.70 15.19 5.66
C SER A 265 -4.24 15.28 5.17
N GLY A 266 -3.96 14.77 3.96
CA GLY A 266 -2.71 14.97 3.20
C GLY A 266 -1.47 14.26 3.78
N GLN A 267 -1.64 13.33 4.72
CA GLN A 267 -0.58 12.66 5.45
C GLN A 267 -0.93 11.19 5.70
N MET A 268 0.09 10.35 5.86
CA MET A 268 -0.03 8.97 6.30
C MET A 268 1.00 8.67 7.39
N GLY A 269 0.60 7.85 8.36
CA GLY A 269 1.47 7.28 9.38
C GLY A 269 2.03 5.92 8.96
N TYR A 270 3.20 5.59 9.48
CA TYR A 270 3.86 4.30 9.29
C TYR A 270 4.26 3.74 10.65
N LEU A 271 3.76 2.56 10.98
CA LEU A 271 4.16 1.85 12.19
C LEU A 271 5.31 0.90 11.88
N LEU A 272 6.49 1.15 12.47
CA LEU A 272 7.64 0.26 12.40
C LEU A 272 7.76 -0.57 13.67
N CYS A 273 8.09 -1.85 13.51
CA CYS A 273 8.43 -2.75 14.62
C CYS A 273 9.70 -3.55 14.28
N SER A 274 10.53 -3.89 15.27
CA SER A 274 11.65 -4.82 15.07
C SER A 274 11.81 -5.80 16.24
N LYS A 275 12.30 -7.00 15.91
CA LYS A 275 12.67 -8.04 16.87
C LYS A 275 14.08 -7.86 17.46
N ASP A 276 14.97 -7.09 16.83
CA ASP A 276 16.28 -6.77 17.41
C ASP A 276 16.15 -5.63 18.43
N GLN A 277 16.35 -5.95 19.72
CA GLN A 277 16.31 -4.99 20.81
C GLN A 277 17.32 -3.84 20.67
N LYS A 278 18.37 -3.99 19.85
CA LYS A 278 19.40 -2.98 19.63
C LYS A 278 19.06 -2.01 18.49
N GLN A 279 18.00 -2.26 17.73
CA GLN A 279 17.66 -1.46 16.56
C GLN A 279 17.11 -0.08 16.97
N ASP A 280 17.71 0.99 16.46
CA ASP A 280 17.03 2.27 16.35
C ASP A 280 16.28 2.31 15.01
N LEU A 281 14.95 2.46 15.06
CA LEU A 281 14.10 2.53 13.87
C LEU A 281 14.03 3.96 13.32
N THR A 282 14.51 4.96 14.08
CA THR A 282 14.49 6.38 13.68
C THR A 282 15.71 6.80 12.85
N VAL A 283 16.72 5.94 12.78
CA VAL A 283 17.97 6.18 12.04
C VAL A 283 18.23 5.00 11.10
N PRO A 284 18.35 5.22 9.78
CA PRO A 284 18.60 4.12 8.86
C PRO A 284 20.02 3.58 9.07
N LEU A 285 20.17 2.25 9.09
CA LEU A 285 21.45 1.56 9.22
C LEU A 285 22.39 1.87 8.03
N LYS A 286 21.81 2.24 6.89
CA LYS A 286 22.52 2.73 5.72
C LYS A 286 22.08 4.16 5.39
N MET A 287 23.01 5.10 5.52
CA MET A 287 22.89 6.43 4.91
C MET A 287 23.07 6.30 3.39
N LEU A 288 22.15 6.86 2.61
CA LEU A 288 22.27 6.94 1.15
C LEU A 288 23.06 8.18 0.75
N SER A 289 23.99 8.00 -0.19
CA SER A 289 24.59 9.10 -0.94
C SER A 289 23.64 9.63 -2.03
N GLU A 290 23.81 10.89 -2.46
CA GLU A 290 23.01 11.47 -3.57
C GLU A 290 23.04 10.61 -4.85
N SER A 291 24.18 10.00 -5.14
CA SER A 291 24.34 9.09 -6.27
C SER A 291 23.54 7.80 -6.11
N GLU A 292 23.31 7.32 -4.90
CA GLU A 292 22.44 6.17 -4.63
C GLU A 292 20.95 6.53 -4.67
N VAL A 293 20.56 7.66 -4.09
CA VAL A 293 19.19 8.22 -4.23
C VAL A 293 18.82 8.36 -5.71
N LYS A 294 19.75 8.91 -6.52
CA LYS A 294 19.59 9.04 -7.97
C LYS A 294 19.60 7.68 -8.70
N ARG A 295 20.46 6.75 -8.31
CA ARG A 295 20.55 5.39 -8.91
C ARG A 295 19.30 4.54 -8.64
N MET A 296 18.69 4.70 -7.46
CA MET A 296 17.42 4.09 -7.10
C MET A 296 16.20 4.86 -7.66
N ASN A 297 16.42 6.00 -8.33
CA ASN A 297 15.38 6.87 -8.88
C ASN A 297 14.28 7.19 -7.83
N LEU A 298 14.72 7.69 -6.67
CA LEU A 298 13.85 8.11 -5.58
C LEU A 298 13.46 9.57 -5.76
N LYS A 299 12.19 9.88 -5.46
CA LYS A 299 11.58 11.21 -5.59
C LYS A 299 11.28 11.85 -4.24
N TYR A 300 11.10 11.06 -3.18
CA TYR A 300 10.75 11.51 -1.83
C TYR A 300 11.72 10.98 -0.77
N TYR A 301 12.00 9.68 -0.76
CA TYR A 301 12.85 9.08 0.27
C TYR A 301 14.33 9.47 0.10
N ASN A 302 14.90 9.95 1.19
CA ASN A 302 16.33 9.97 1.46
C ASN A 302 16.55 9.76 2.97
N SER A 303 17.79 9.56 3.40
CA SER A 303 18.09 9.19 4.78
C SER A 303 17.84 10.30 5.82
N ASP A 304 17.73 11.56 5.42
CA ASP A 304 17.33 12.65 6.33
C ASP A 304 15.80 12.82 6.36
N ILE A 305 15.11 12.55 5.23
CA ILE A 305 13.64 12.37 5.22
C ILE A 305 13.24 11.23 6.16
N HIS A 306 13.90 10.07 6.11
CA HIS A 306 13.72 8.95 7.05
C HIS A 306 13.74 9.44 8.51
N ARG A 307 14.81 10.13 8.92
CA ARG A 307 14.97 10.67 10.28
C ARG A 307 13.86 11.67 10.63
N SER A 308 13.57 12.58 9.70
CA SER A 308 12.57 13.64 9.89
C SER A 308 11.15 13.11 10.10
N ALA A 309 10.82 11.95 9.51
CA ALA A 309 9.50 11.32 9.63
C ALA A 309 9.13 10.93 11.07
N PHE A 310 10.12 10.71 11.95
CA PHE A 310 9.91 10.42 13.38
C PHE A 310 9.87 11.69 14.26
N VAL A 311 10.04 12.88 13.68
CA VAL A 311 9.97 14.18 14.39
C VAL A 311 8.51 14.63 14.46
N LEU A 312 7.73 13.93 15.30
CA LEU A 312 6.28 14.09 15.38
C LEU A 312 5.87 15.47 15.96
N PRO A 313 4.79 16.09 15.43
CA PRO A 313 4.12 17.23 16.05
C PRO A 313 3.81 17.01 17.54
N GLN A 314 3.93 18.07 18.35
CA GLN A 314 3.94 17.97 19.81
C GLN A 314 2.73 17.23 20.40
N PHE A 315 1.51 17.44 19.88
CA PHE A 315 0.31 16.75 20.37
C PHE A 315 0.34 15.24 20.12
N ILE A 316 0.88 14.81 18.97
CA ILE A 316 1.06 13.39 18.62
C ILE A 316 2.15 12.78 19.51
N LYS A 317 3.25 13.51 19.70
CA LYS A 317 4.35 13.11 20.58
C LYS A 317 3.89 12.94 22.04
N GLU A 318 3.07 13.84 22.57
CA GLU A 318 2.52 13.74 23.94
C GLU A 318 1.58 12.54 24.10
N ASP A 319 0.78 12.22 23.08
CA ASP A 319 -0.19 11.12 23.18
C ASP A 319 0.49 9.74 22.95
N LEU A 320 1.49 9.63 22.07
CA LEU A 320 2.23 8.38 21.82
C LEU A 320 3.41 8.15 22.77
N HIS A 321 4.03 9.23 23.27
CA HIS A 321 5.15 9.21 24.21
C HIS A 321 4.88 10.15 25.40
N PRO A 322 3.86 9.84 26.23
CA PRO A 322 3.58 10.65 27.42
C PRO A 322 4.79 10.67 28.34
N CYS A 323 5.18 11.86 28.79
CA CYS A 323 6.21 12.01 29.82
C CYS A 323 5.78 11.29 31.10
N ALA A 324 6.71 10.53 31.68
CA ALA A 324 6.53 9.84 32.96
C ALA A 324 6.73 10.78 34.17
#